data_AF-A0A849D7L3-F1
#
_entry.id   AF-A0A849D7L3-F1
#
_cell.length_a   1.000
_cell.length_b   1.000
_cell.length_c   1.000
_cell.angle_alpha   90.00
_cell.angle_beta   90.00
_cell.angle_gamma   90.00
#
_symmetry.space_group_name_H-M   'P 1'
#
loop_
_entity.id
_entity.type
_entity.pdbx_description
1 polymer ?
#
loop_
_entity_poly.entity_id
_entity_poly.type
_entity_poly.pdbx_seq_one_letter_code
_entity_poly.pdbx_strand_id
1 'polypeptide(L)'
;MKNSTALITLLLVIAAVTLTFRSAMPSYTPDAELEETGFSTDRALGHVKNMSEAPHAVGFPAHSEVRDYVVRELEKLGLQTSIQLGYTAGDWG
;
A
#
# COMPACT_ATOMS: atom_id res chain seq x y z
N MET A 1 37.46 -25.74 -14.94
CA MET A 1 37.20 -24.48 -15.69
C MET A 1 35.70 -24.26 -15.95
N LYS A 2 34.92 -25.27 -16.38
CA LYS A 2 33.50 -25.10 -16.76
C LYS A 2 32.52 -24.85 -15.59
N ASN A 3 32.81 -25.41 -14.42
CA ASN A 3 32.01 -25.25 -13.19
C ASN A 3 32.25 -23.91 -12.47
N SER A 4 33.50 -23.43 -12.44
CA SER A 4 33.84 -22.15 -11.81
C SER A 4 33.25 -20.97 -12.57
N THR A 5 33.27 -20.99 -13.91
CA THR A 5 32.63 -19.95 -14.72
C THR A 5 31.13 -19.90 -14.47
N ALA A 6 30.44 -21.06 -14.47
CA ALA A 6 29.01 -21.12 -14.17
C ALA A 6 28.68 -20.56 -12.77
N LEU A 7 29.49 -20.90 -11.76
CA LEU A 7 29.34 -20.38 -10.40
C LEU A 7 29.53 -18.86 -10.34
N ILE A 8 30.59 -18.34 -10.98
CA ILE A 8 30.87 -16.90 -11.02
C ILE A 8 29.74 -16.16 -11.73
N THR A 9 29.27 -16.66 -12.88
CA THR A 9 28.14 -16.08 -13.60
C THR A 9 26.87 -16.05 -12.74
N LEU A 10 26.56 -17.14 -12.03
CA LEU A 10 25.42 -17.17 -11.11
C LEU A 10 25.53 -16.12 -10.01
N LEU A 11 26.70 -15.98 -9.38
CA LEU A 11 26.94 -14.98 -8.34
C LEU A 11 26.82 -13.55 -8.89
N LEU A 12 27.33 -13.29 -10.10
CA LEU A 12 27.19 -11.98 -10.75
C LEU A 12 25.72 -11.66 -11.05
N VAL A 13 24.93 -12.64 -11.50
CA VAL A 13 23.49 -12.45 -11.72
C VAL A 13 22.77 -12.15 -10.40
N ILE A 14 23.06 -12.89 -9.33
CA ILE A 14 22.47 -12.62 -8.00
C ILE A 14 22.86 -11.23 -7.50
N ALA A 15 24.12 -10.83 -7.67
CA ALA A 15 24.60 -9.52 -7.28
C ALA A 15 23.92 -8.41 -8.08
N ALA A 16 23.81 -8.57 -9.40
CA ALA A 16 23.12 -7.61 -10.28
C ALA A 16 21.64 -7.47 -9.89
N VAL A 17 20.93 -8.60 -9.73
CA VAL A 17 19.52 -8.61 -9.28
C VAL A 17 19.39 -7.89 -7.94
N THR A 18 20.23 -8.24 -6.96
CA THR A 18 20.19 -7.62 -5.62
C THR A 18 20.45 -6.12 -5.69
N LEU A 19 21.44 -5.69 -6.47
CA LEU A 19 21.77 -4.28 -6.64
C LEU A 19 20.62 -3.53 -7.30
N THR A 20 20.03 -4.07 -8.37
CA THR A 20 18.89 -3.47 -9.06
C THR A 20 17.70 -3.30 -8.14
N PHE A 21 17.31 -4.33 -7.39
CA PHE A 21 16.22 -4.21 -6.42
C PHE A 21 16.55 -3.21 -5.32
N ARG A 22 17.77 -3.22 -4.78
CA ARG A 22 18.17 -2.26 -3.74
C ARG A 22 18.19 -0.81 -4.24
N SER A 23 18.57 -0.56 -5.50
CA SER A 23 18.63 0.78 -6.06
C SER A 23 17.28 1.30 -6.55
N ALA A 24 16.39 0.40 -7.00
CA ALA A 24 15.09 0.76 -7.55
C ALA A 24 13.98 0.84 -6.48
N MET A 25 14.13 0.11 -5.37
CA MET A 25 13.14 0.15 -4.29
C MET A 25 13.24 1.48 -3.52
N PRO A 26 12.09 2.10 -3.21
CA PRO A 26 12.10 3.28 -2.35
C PRO A 26 12.66 2.94 -0.97
N SER A 27 13.49 3.84 -0.43
CA SER A 27 13.98 3.75 0.94
C SER A 27 12.93 4.25 1.93
N TYR A 28 12.79 3.56 3.06
CA TYR A 28 11.94 4.00 4.17
C TYR A 28 12.78 4.34 5.40
N THR A 29 12.39 5.39 6.11
CA THR A 29 12.91 5.79 7.41
C THR A 29 11.72 6.04 8.35
N PRO A 30 11.73 5.53 9.60
CA PRO A 30 10.64 5.77 10.55
C PRO A 30 10.39 7.25 10.82
N ASP A 31 9.13 7.60 11.02
CA ASP A 31 8.66 8.99 11.08
C ASP A 31 8.60 9.56 12.51
N ALA A 32 9.38 9.01 13.45
CA ALA A 32 9.24 9.25 14.89
C ALA A 32 9.34 10.73 15.33
N GLU A 33 9.94 11.59 14.50
CA GLU A 33 10.17 13.03 14.77
C GLU A 33 9.39 13.95 13.82
N LEU A 34 8.46 13.42 13.01
CA LEU A 34 7.69 14.25 12.07
C LEU A 34 6.55 15.02 12.75
N GLU A 35 6.42 16.28 12.37
CA GLU A 35 5.28 17.15 12.70
C GLU A 35 3.94 16.46 12.38
N GLU A 36 2.91 16.77 13.18
CA GLU A 36 1.57 16.18 13.02
C GLU A 36 0.95 16.48 11.65
N THR A 37 1.22 17.68 11.12
CA THR A 37 0.72 18.13 9.82
C THR A 37 1.59 17.70 8.64
N GLY A 38 2.78 17.15 8.93
CA GLY A 38 3.64 16.55 7.92
C GLY A 38 3.06 15.25 7.37
N PHE A 39 3.48 14.87 6.17
CA PHE A 39 3.19 13.53 5.67
C PHE A 39 4.01 12.50 6.47
N SER A 40 3.36 11.44 6.94
CA SER A 40 4.01 10.30 7.61
C SER A 40 3.61 9.00 6.93
N THR A 41 4.61 8.27 6.44
CA THR A 41 4.51 6.90 5.95
C THR A 41 3.95 5.96 7.02
N ASP A 42 4.38 6.09 8.29
CA ASP A 42 3.92 5.24 9.39
C ASP A 42 2.43 5.44 9.70
N ARG A 43 1.97 6.69 9.79
CA ARG A 43 0.55 7.00 9.97
C ARG A 43 -0.28 6.53 8.78
N ALA A 44 0.20 6.77 7.56
CA ALA A 44 -0.47 6.30 6.34
C ALA A 44 -0.57 4.77 6.29
N LEU A 45 0.49 4.05 6.66
CA LEU A 45 0.50 2.58 6.70
C LEU A 45 -0.51 2.02 7.70
N GLY A 46 -0.73 2.70 8.83
CA GLY A 46 -1.79 2.36 9.77
C GLY A 46 -3.18 2.32 9.12
N HIS A 47 -3.52 3.33 8.32
CA HIS A 47 -4.77 3.36 7.57
C HIS A 47 -4.83 2.28 6.49
N VAL A 48 -3.75 2.09 5.72
CA VAL A 48 -3.68 1.04 4.68
C VAL A 48 -3.92 -0.34 5.29
N LYS A 49 -3.28 -0.64 6.42
CA LYS A 49 -3.43 -1.92 7.11
C LYS A 49 -4.89 -2.20 7.47
N ASN A 50 -5.57 -1.21 8.07
CA ASN A 50 -6.98 -1.33 8.45
C ASN A 50 -7.91 -1.52 7.24
N MET A 51 -7.60 -0.92 6.09
CA MET A 51 -8.40 -1.10 4.87
C MET A 51 -8.11 -2.41 4.14
N SER A 52 -6.93 -3.00 4.36
CA SER A 52 -6.45 -4.18 3.63
C SER A 52 -6.79 -5.53 4.28
N GLU A 53 -7.61 -5.55 5.35
CA GLU A 53 -7.94 -6.78 6.08
C GLU A 53 -8.67 -7.82 5.22
N ALA A 54 -9.41 -7.37 4.20
CA ALA A 54 -10.09 -8.22 3.23
C ALA A 54 -10.16 -7.55 1.84
N PRO A 55 -10.32 -8.32 0.74
CA PRO A 55 -10.57 -7.77 -0.59
C PRO A 55 -11.85 -6.91 -0.60
N HIS A 56 -11.72 -5.66 -1.02
CA HIS A 56 -12.79 -4.64 -0.92
C HIS A 56 -13.15 -4.02 -2.29
N ALA A 57 -13.05 -4.79 -3.37
CA ALA A 57 -13.56 -4.37 -4.68
C ALA A 57 -15.10 -4.18 -4.63
N VAL A 58 -15.66 -3.43 -5.58
CA VAL A 58 -17.12 -3.21 -5.66
C VAL A 58 -17.84 -4.57 -5.70
N GLY A 59 -18.90 -4.70 -4.89
CA GLY A 59 -19.67 -5.95 -4.72
C GLY A 59 -19.13 -6.91 -3.64
N PHE A 60 -17.93 -6.67 -3.11
CA PHE A 60 -17.40 -7.46 -1.99
C PHE A 60 -17.96 -6.95 -0.66
N PRO A 61 -18.20 -7.82 0.34
CA PRO A 61 -18.71 -7.40 1.65
C PRO A 61 -17.85 -6.30 2.31
N ALA A 62 -16.53 -6.42 2.20
CA ALA A 62 -15.60 -5.46 2.81
C ALA A 62 -15.60 -4.07 2.12
N HIS A 63 -16.23 -3.91 0.96
CA HIS A 63 -16.28 -2.61 0.27
C HIS A 63 -16.96 -1.53 1.12
N SER A 64 -18.13 -1.84 1.69
CA SER A 64 -18.83 -0.92 2.58
C SER A 64 -18.06 -0.69 3.89
N GLU A 65 -17.39 -1.72 4.41
CA GLU A 65 -16.62 -1.62 5.65
C GLU A 65 -15.45 -0.64 5.50
N VAL A 66 -14.71 -0.73 4.39
CA VAL A 66 -13.60 0.19 4.04
C VAL A 66 -14.12 1.60 3.78
N ARG A 67 -15.23 1.76 3.05
CA ARG A 67 -15.88 3.08 2.85
C ARG A 67 -16.21 3.72 4.20
N ASP A 68 -16.84 2.98 5.09
CA ASP A 68 -17.26 3.50 6.39
C ASP A 68 -16.06 3.80 7.31
N TYR A 69 -14.96 3.04 7.18
CA TYR A 69 -13.68 3.36 7.82
C TYR A 69 -13.17 4.73 7.36
N VAL A 70 -13.08 4.96 6.05
CA VAL A 70 -12.60 6.24 5.50
C VAL A 70 -13.48 7.41 5.97
N VAL A 71 -14.80 7.26 5.97
CA VAL A 71 -15.72 8.28 6.49
C VAL A 71 -15.39 8.62 7.95
N ARG A 72 -15.29 7.62 8.82
CA ARG A 72 -14.96 7.84 10.24
C ARG A 72 -13.61 8.51 10.45
N GLU A 73 -12.59 8.13 9.68
CA GLU A 73 -11.26 8.77 9.80
C GLU A 73 -11.27 10.22 9.32
N LEU A 74 -12.03 10.55 8.27
CA LEU A 74 -12.21 11.94 7.82
C LEU A 74 -12.99 12.78 8.84
N GLU A 75 -14.05 12.24 9.44
CA GLU A 75 -14.82 12.91 10.49
C GLU A 75 -13.97 13.18 11.75
N LYS A 76 -13.07 12.27 12.12
CA LYS A 76 -12.10 12.48 13.22
C LYS A 76 -11.16 13.65 12.97
N LEU A 77 -10.88 13.96 11.71
CA LEU A 77 -10.11 15.15 11.31
C LEU A 77 -10.94 16.44 11.32
N GLY A 78 -12.22 16.37 11.71
CA GLY A 78 -13.14 17.50 11.73
C GLY A 78 -13.70 17.86 10.35
N LEU A 79 -13.61 16.95 9.37
CA LEU A 79 -14.11 17.18 8.02
C LEU A 79 -15.60 16.83 7.92
N GLN A 80 -16.35 17.61 7.14
CA GLN A 80 -17.71 17.26 6.75
C GLN A 80 -17.66 16.28 5.58
N THR A 81 -18.20 15.08 5.77
CA THR A 81 -18.22 14.03 4.75
C THR A 81 -19.59 13.89 4.08
N SER A 82 -19.58 13.47 2.82
CA SER A 82 -20.78 13.02 2.10
C SER A 82 -20.45 11.78 1.27
N ILE A 83 -21.41 10.86 1.17
CA ILE A 83 -21.26 9.67 0.33
C ILE A 83 -21.95 9.95 -1.00
N GLN A 84 -21.19 9.91 -2.09
CA GLN A 84 -21.74 9.95 -3.43
C GLN A 84 -21.98 8.53 -3.94
N LEU A 85 -23.23 8.22 -4.29
CA LEU A 85 -23.60 6.94 -4.87
C LEU A 85 -23.34 6.97 -6.38
N GLY A 86 -22.60 5.99 -6.87
CA GLY A 86 -22.43 5.70 -8.29
C GLY A 86 -22.92 4.29 -8.59
N TYR A 87 -23.47 4.10 -9.78
CA TYR A 87 -23.92 2.79 -10.24
C TYR A 87 -22.91 2.23 -11.25
N THR A 88 -22.62 0.95 -11.15
CA THR A 88 -21.83 0.23 -12.15
C THR A 88 -22.74 -0.58 -13.06
N ALA A 89 -22.27 -0.97 -14.24
CA ALA A 89 -23.06 -1.75 -15.20
C ALA A 89 -23.53 -3.13 -14.68
N GLY A 90 -23.17 -3.53 -13.46
CA GLY A 90 -23.59 -4.77 -12.81
C GLY A 90 -24.75 -4.65 -11.81
N ASP A 91 -25.23 -3.45 -11.48
CA ASP A 91 -26.23 -3.22 -10.41
C ASP A 91 -27.71 -3.41 -10.87
N TRP A 92 -27.93 -4.09 -12.00
CA TRP A 92 -29.25 -4.25 -12.64
C TRP A 92 -30.03 -5.51 -12.20
N GLY A 93 -29.74 -6.08 -11.03
CA GLY A 93 -30.38 -7.31 -10.53
C GLY A 93 -30.59 -7.29 -9.03
#